data_AF-A0A2D4FGI0-F1
#
_entry.id   AF-A0A2D4FGI0-F1
#
_cell.length_a   1.000
_cell.length_b   1.000
_cell.length_c   1.000
_cell.angle_alpha   90.00
_cell.angle_beta   90.00
_cell.angle_gamma   90.00
#
_symmetry.space_group_name_H-M   'P 1'
#
loop_
_entity.id
_entity.type
_entity.pdbx_description
1 polymer ?
#
loop_
_entity_poly.entity_id
_entity_poly.type
_entity_poly.pdbx_seq_one_letter_code
_entity_poly.pdbx_strand_id
1 'polypeptide(L)'
;GGGWGGGRRASHDSAPVRRGAQRGPAGSGSASGAAALRYTAPLQPSRLHALSLPAEAFGNDPRLEAAWAERAFQHAQVYFHLLSAADPAGLRLTRADDRIYAAFRRSFPDLRVDLLD
;
A
#
# COMPACT_ATOMS: atom_id res chain seq x y z
N GLY A 1 -64.87 58.42 -3.19
CA GLY A 1 -63.53 58.94 -3.51
C GLY A 1 -62.93 58.06 -4.59
N GLY A 2 -62.31 58.66 -5.61
CA GLY A 2 -61.71 57.98 -6.78
C GLY A 2 -60.60 56.99 -6.41
N GLY A 3 -59.98 56.25 -7.32
CA GLY A 3 -59.92 56.26 -8.78
C GLY A 3 -58.61 55.55 -9.18
N TRP A 4 -58.63 54.81 -10.31
CA TRP A 4 -57.52 54.51 -11.23
C TRP A 4 -56.11 54.27 -10.62
N GLY A 5 -55.48 53.11 -10.77
CA GLY A 5 -55.14 52.49 -12.05
C GLY A 5 -53.61 52.47 -12.24
N GLY A 6 -53.11 51.47 -12.98
CA GLY A 6 -51.72 51.39 -13.47
C GLY A 6 -51.00 50.12 -12.99
N GLY A 7 -50.49 49.23 -13.83
CA GLY A 7 -50.29 49.28 -15.27
C GLY A 7 -48.95 48.63 -15.64
N ARG A 8 -49.03 47.46 -16.29
CA ARG A 8 -48.12 46.90 -17.32
C ARG A 8 -46.71 46.38 -16.93
N ARG A 9 -46.61 45.05 -16.91
CA ARG A 9 -45.94 44.14 -17.90
C ARG A 9 -44.61 44.61 -18.52
N ALA A 10 -43.55 43.79 -18.34
CA ALA A 10 -42.59 43.27 -19.33
C ALA A 10 -41.41 42.64 -18.54
N SER A 11 -41.19 41.32 -18.56
CA SER A 11 -40.50 40.52 -19.60
C SER A 11 -39.00 40.80 -19.72
N HIS A 12 -38.23 39.71 -19.57
CA HIS A 12 -36.82 39.47 -19.94
C HIS A 12 -35.74 40.04 -19.00
N ASP A 13 -34.99 39.18 -18.31
CA ASP A 13 -33.77 38.62 -18.91
C ASP A 13 -33.25 37.41 -18.10
N SER A 14 -32.75 36.40 -18.81
CA SER A 14 -32.16 35.19 -18.27
C SER A 14 -30.65 35.35 -18.17
N ALA A 15 -30.06 35.19 -16.98
CA ALA A 15 -28.65 34.85 -16.85
C ALA A 15 -28.39 33.98 -15.61
N PRO A 16 -27.59 32.89 -15.73
CA PRO A 16 -27.49 31.89 -14.68
C PRO A 16 -26.52 32.30 -13.57
N VAL A 17 -26.98 32.23 -12.32
CA VAL A 17 -26.09 32.17 -11.14
C VAL A 17 -25.40 30.82 -11.14
N ARG A 18 -24.16 30.79 -11.62
CA ARG A 18 -23.18 29.75 -11.29
C ARG A 18 -22.83 29.88 -9.81
N ARG A 19 -23.23 28.92 -8.98
CA ARG A 19 -22.61 28.75 -7.67
C ARG A 19 -22.59 27.28 -7.25
N GLY A 20 -21.38 26.75 -7.18
CA GLY A 20 -20.98 25.66 -6.31
C GLY A 20 -21.54 24.28 -6.64
N ALA A 21 -20.97 23.63 -7.65
CA ALA A 21 -20.92 22.16 -7.66
C ALA A 21 -20.31 21.72 -6.32
N GLN A 22 -21.11 21.02 -5.51
CA GLN A 22 -20.62 20.26 -4.36
C GLN A 22 -19.75 19.13 -4.91
N ARG A 23 -18.48 19.46 -5.08
CA ARG A 23 -17.41 18.51 -5.38
C ARG A 23 -17.05 17.88 -4.05
N GLY A 24 -17.37 16.60 -3.89
CA GLY A 24 -16.80 15.77 -2.82
C GLY A 24 -15.26 15.89 -2.81
N PRO A 25 -14.61 15.51 -1.71
CA PRO A 25 -13.18 15.74 -1.51
C PRO A 25 -12.42 15.16 -2.70
N ALA A 26 -11.86 16.06 -3.51
CA ALA A 26 -10.91 15.69 -4.52
C ALA A 26 -9.74 15.06 -3.77
N GLY A 27 -9.57 13.75 -3.94
CA GLY A 27 -8.32 13.10 -3.62
C GLY A 27 -7.22 13.81 -4.40
N SER A 28 -6.52 14.73 -3.74
CA SER A 28 -5.21 15.14 -4.17
C SER A 28 -4.26 14.05 -3.70
N GLY A 29 -4.17 13.01 -4.52
CA GLY A 29 -3.06 12.08 -4.51
C GLY A 29 -1.77 12.87 -4.75
N SER A 30 -1.20 13.37 -3.66
CA SER A 30 0.23 13.50 -3.51
C SER A 30 0.59 12.60 -2.36
N ALA A 31 0.58 11.29 -2.61
CA ALA A 31 1.53 10.44 -1.93
C ALA A 31 2.90 10.94 -2.40
N SER A 32 3.40 11.95 -1.67
CA SER A 32 4.70 12.58 -1.89
C SER A 32 5.72 11.52 -2.25
N GLY A 33 6.64 11.80 -3.17
CA GLY A 33 7.75 10.88 -3.49
C GLY A 33 8.50 10.37 -2.24
N ALA A 34 8.39 11.08 -1.10
CA ALA A 34 8.80 10.63 0.23
C ALA A 34 8.21 9.25 0.64
N ALA A 35 7.03 8.88 0.15
CA ALA A 35 6.34 7.63 0.43
C ALA A 35 6.91 6.42 -0.29
N ALA A 36 7.42 6.63 -1.51
CA ALA A 36 8.17 5.61 -2.23
C ALA A 36 9.60 5.51 -1.67
N LEU A 37 10.20 6.65 -1.31
CA LEU A 37 11.56 6.72 -0.75
C LEU A 37 11.68 6.09 0.65
N ARG A 38 10.64 6.14 1.49
CA ARG A 38 10.65 5.45 2.81
C ARG A 38 10.67 3.93 2.68
N TYR A 39 10.24 3.36 1.55
CA TYR A 39 10.12 1.91 1.41
C TYR A 39 11.43 1.22 1.02
N THR A 40 12.30 1.95 0.32
CA THR A 40 13.68 1.53 0.06
C THR A 40 14.66 2.03 1.12
N ALA A 41 14.21 2.92 2.01
CA ALA A 41 15.04 3.40 3.11
C ALA A 41 15.40 2.26 4.07
N PRO A 42 16.65 2.22 4.57
CA PRO A 42 17.03 1.26 5.59
C PRO A 42 16.20 1.48 6.86
N LEU A 43 15.87 0.39 7.54
CA LEU A 43 15.24 0.43 8.86
C LEU A 43 16.06 1.29 9.82
N GLN A 44 15.37 1.96 10.75
CA GLN A 44 16.04 2.71 11.82
C GLN A 44 17.00 1.78 12.61
N PRO A 45 18.17 2.27 13.06
CA PRO A 45 19.20 1.44 13.70
C PRO A 45 18.69 0.64 14.90
N SER A 46 17.78 1.21 15.69
CA SER A 46 17.15 0.53 16.83
C SER A 46 16.29 -0.66 16.42
N ARG A 47 15.60 -0.59 15.28
CA ARG A 47 14.80 -1.70 14.74
C ARG A 47 15.71 -2.81 14.21
N LEU A 48 16.80 -2.47 13.52
CA LEU A 48 17.79 -3.45 13.07
C LEU A 48 18.44 -4.17 14.24
N HIS A 49 18.79 -3.42 15.28
CA HIS A 49 19.35 -3.99 16.49
C HIS A 49 18.37 -4.97 17.14
N ALA A 50 17.08 -4.61 17.24
CA ALA A 50 16.06 -5.50 17.77
C ALA A 50 15.95 -6.82 16.98
N LEU A 51 16.00 -6.78 15.65
CA LEU A 51 15.95 -7.99 14.80
C LEU A 51 17.23 -8.84 14.86
N SER A 52 18.31 -8.33 15.46
CA SER A 52 19.60 -9.02 15.58
C SER A 52 19.82 -9.69 16.93
N LEU A 53 18.99 -9.35 17.92
CA LEU A 53 19.04 -9.96 19.25
C LEU A 53 18.42 -11.38 19.22
N PRO A 54 18.84 -12.28 20.11
CA PRO A 54 18.30 -13.64 20.17
C PRO A 54 16.81 -13.62 20.59
N ALA A 55 16.06 -14.64 20.18
CA ALA A 55 14.62 -14.72 20.41
C ALA A 55 14.26 -14.68 21.90
N GLU A 56 15.12 -15.24 22.75
CA GLU A 56 14.95 -15.29 24.21
C GLU A 56 14.99 -13.90 24.86
N ALA A 57 15.52 -12.89 24.17
CA ALA A 57 15.50 -11.50 24.64
C ALA A 57 14.11 -10.86 24.51
N PHE A 58 13.17 -11.52 23.84
CA PHE A 58 11.84 -10.98 23.56
C PHE A 58 10.74 -11.94 24.02
N GLY A 59 9.69 -11.37 24.61
CA GLY A 59 8.38 -12.02 24.71
C GLY A 59 7.51 -11.65 23.50
N ASN A 60 6.20 -11.56 23.72
CA ASN A 60 5.26 -11.03 22.72
C ASN A 60 5.31 -9.50 22.67
N ASP A 61 6.43 -8.92 22.20
CA ASP A 61 6.64 -7.47 22.13
C ASP A 61 6.11 -6.88 20.81
N PRO A 62 5.10 -6.00 20.84
CA PRO A 62 4.51 -5.40 19.63
C PRO A 62 5.51 -4.54 18.83
N ARG A 63 6.59 -4.05 19.45
CA ARG A 63 7.62 -3.29 18.75
C ARG A 63 8.49 -4.18 17.88
N LEU A 64 8.72 -5.43 18.31
CA LEU A 64 9.42 -6.42 17.50
C LEU A 64 8.56 -6.81 16.30
N GLU A 65 7.26 -7.02 16.51
CA GLU A 65 6.30 -7.28 15.41
C GLU A 65 6.31 -6.14 14.39
N ALA A 66 6.28 -4.89 14.85
CA ALA A 66 6.33 -3.73 13.95
C ALA A 66 7.63 -3.64 13.16
N ALA A 67 8.78 -3.99 13.76
CA ALA A 67 10.07 -4.05 13.08
C ALA A 67 10.12 -5.21 12.06
N TRP A 68 9.57 -6.36 12.44
CA TRP A 68 9.48 -7.55 11.59
C TRP A 68 8.57 -7.30 10.38
N ALA A 69 7.38 -6.72 10.59
CA ALA A 69 6.45 -6.38 9.52
C ALA A 69 7.05 -5.40 8.51
N GLU A 70 7.76 -4.37 8.98
CA GLU A 70 8.46 -3.43 8.10
C GLU A 70 9.53 -4.15 7.28
N ARG A 71 10.33 -5.02 7.92
CA ARG A 71 11.39 -5.77 7.22
C ARG A 71 10.82 -6.75 6.20
N ALA A 72 9.78 -7.48 6.57
CA ALA A 72 9.11 -8.47 5.74
C ALA A 72 8.52 -7.81 4.50
N PHE A 73 7.88 -6.65 4.64
CA PHE A 73 7.39 -5.92 3.48
C PHE A 73 8.54 -5.48 2.58
N GLN A 74 9.62 -4.91 3.12
CA GLN A 74 10.78 -4.51 2.31
C GLN A 74 11.32 -5.67 1.49
N HIS A 75 11.42 -6.87 2.09
CA HIS A 75 11.81 -8.09 1.37
C HIS A 75 10.81 -8.46 0.28
N ALA A 76 9.51 -8.46 0.57
CA ALA A 76 8.46 -8.75 -0.40
C ALA A 76 8.49 -7.81 -1.60
N GLN A 77 8.71 -6.51 -1.37
CA GLN A 77 8.80 -5.52 -2.44
C GLN A 77 10.02 -5.78 -3.36
N VAL A 78 11.18 -6.07 -2.77
CA VAL A 78 12.39 -6.41 -3.55
C VAL A 78 12.14 -7.67 -4.40
N TYR A 79 11.56 -8.72 -3.80
CA TYR A 79 11.25 -9.94 -4.54
C TYR A 79 10.19 -9.72 -5.63
N PHE A 80 9.17 -8.89 -5.38
CA PHE A 80 8.19 -8.52 -6.39
C PHE A 80 8.86 -7.85 -7.60
N HIS A 81 9.79 -6.92 -7.37
CA HIS A 81 10.53 -6.29 -8.46
C HIS A 81 11.41 -7.30 -9.22
N LEU A 82 12.07 -8.23 -8.52
CA LEU A 82 12.88 -9.27 -9.16
C LEU A 82 12.04 -10.18 -10.06
N LEU A 83 10.91 -10.67 -9.55
CA LEU A 83 9.98 -11.52 -10.30
C LEU A 83 9.33 -10.80 -11.48
N SER A 84 9.15 -9.48 -11.37
CA SER A 84 8.59 -8.66 -12.46
C SER A 84 9.61 -8.35 -13.56
N ALA A 85 10.91 -8.39 -13.25
CA ALA A 85 11.97 -7.97 -14.16
C ALA A 85 12.79 -9.13 -14.76
N ALA A 86 12.73 -10.33 -14.18
CA ALA A 86 13.53 -11.48 -14.58
C ALA A 86 12.67 -12.73 -14.84
N ASP A 87 13.24 -13.73 -15.53
CA ASP A 87 12.62 -15.06 -15.68
C ASP A 87 12.62 -15.81 -14.34
N PRO A 88 11.44 -16.17 -13.79
CA PRO A 88 11.35 -16.86 -12.51
C PRO A 88 12.02 -18.24 -12.50
N ALA A 89 12.12 -18.93 -13.64
CA ALA A 89 12.66 -20.30 -13.70
C ALA A 89 14.17 -20.36 -13.40
N GLY A 90 14.90 -19.30 -13.73
CA GLY A 90 16.33 -19.17 -13.47
C GLY A 90 16.68 -18.47 -12.15
N LEU A 91 15.69 -17.95 -11.42
CA LEU A 91 15.93 -17.12 -10.24
C LEU A 91 16.32 -18.00 -9.04
N ARG A 92 17.47 -17.69 -8.43
CA ARG A 92 17.95 -18.32 -7.20
C ARG A 92 18.08 -17.28 -6.10
N LEU A 93 17.28 -17.43 -5.06
CA LEU A 93 17.22 -16.48 -3.95
C LEU A 93 18.29 -16.78 -2.90
N THR A 94 18.60 -18.07 -2.71
CA THR A 94 19.63 -18.52 -1.78
C THR A 94 20.47 -19.64 -2.39
N ARG A 95 21.64 -19.90 -1.78
CA ARG A 95 22.49 -21.04 -2.16
C ARG A 95 21.90 -22.40 -1.75
N ALA A 96 20.84 -22.40 -0.93
CA ALA A 96 20.25 -23.60 -0.36
C ALA A 96 18.90 -23.98 -1.01
N ASP A 97 18.48 -23.29 -2.08
CA ASP A 97 17.15 -23.43 -2.68
C ASP A 97 16.79 -24.89 -3.00
N ASP A 98 17.70 -25.67 -3.62
CA ASP A 98 17.45 -27.08 -3.94
C ASP A 98 17.27 -27.94 -2.69
N ARG A 99 18.07 -27.67 -1.63
CA ARG A 99 17.96 -28.40 -0.36
C ARG A 99 16.64 -28.09 0.34
N ILE A 100 16.23 -26.83 0.32
CA ILE A 100 14.97 -26.37 0.89
C ILE A 100 13.80 -27.02 0.13
N TYR A 101 13.80 -26.97 -1.20
CA TYR A 101 12.74 -27.57 -2.01
C TYR A 101 12.63 -29.09 -1.82
N ALA A 102 13.76 -29.81 -1.81
CA ALA A 102 13.78 -31.24 -1.58
C ALA A 102 13.29 -31.62 -0.17
N ALA A 103 13.67 -30.85 0.85
CA ALA A 103 13.18 -31.05 2.22
C ALA A 103 11.68 -30.75 2.33
N PHE A 104 11.22 -29.65 1.73
CA PHE A 104 9.82 -29.25 1.70
C PHE A 104 8.94 -30.32 1.04
N ARG A 105 9.28 -30.80 -0.15
CA ARG A 105 8.51 -31.84 -0.86
C ARG A 105 8.51 -33.19 -0.14
N ARG A 106 9.52 -33.49 0.67
CA ARG A 106 9.54 -34.68 1.53
C ARG A 106 8.63 -34.52 2.75
N SER A 107 8.63 -33.36 3.39
CA SER A 107 7.81 -33.10 4.58
C SER A 107 6.34 -32.84 4.24
N PHE A 108 6.07 -32.26 3.06
CA PHE A 108 4.74 -31.88 2.57
C PHE A 108 4.50 -32.42 1.15
N PRO A 109 4.42 -33.76 0.96
CA PRO A 109 4.33 -34.37 -0.36
C PRO A 109 3.04 -34.01 -1.12
N ASP A 110 1.94 -33.86 -0.39
CA ASP A 110 0.61 -33.63 -0.97
C ASP A 110 0.18 -32.16 -0.94
N LEU A 111 1.03 -31.26 -0.40
CA LEU A 111 0.74 -29.84 -0.37
C LEU A 111 0.80 -29.25 -1.77
N ARG A 112 -0.34 -28.72 -2.22
CA ARG A 112 -0.52 -28.05 -3.49
C ARG A 112 -0.04 -26.60 -3.41
N VAL A 113 1.15 -26.33 -3.92
CA VAL A 113 1.74 -24.98 -3.90
C VAL A 113 1.05 -24.00 -4.85
N ASP A 114 0.27 -24.51 -5.79
CA ASP A 114 -0.56 -23.72 -6.72
C ASP A 114 -1.82 -23.15 -6.07
N LEU A 115 -2.26 -23.72 -4.94
CA LEU A 115 -3.45 -23.28 -4.20
C LEU A 115 -3.25 -23.52 -2.70
N LEU A 116 -3.04 -22.43 -1.96
CA LEU A 116 -2.93 -22.42 -0.50
C LEU A 116 -4.12 -21.65 0.08
N ASP A 117 -4.77 -22.19 1.11
CA ASP A 117 -5.88 -21.58 1.87
C ASP A 117 -5.34 -20.87 3.12
#